data_AF-A0A659PQB2-F1
#
_entry.id   AF-A0A659PQB2-F1
#
_cell.length_a   1.000
_cell.length_b   1.000
_cell.length_c   1.000
_cell.angle_alpha   90.00
_cell.angle_beta   90.00
_cell.angle_gamma   90.00
#
_symmetry.space_group_name_H-M   'P 1'
#
loop_
_entity.id
_entity.type
_entity.pdbx_description
1 polymer ?
#
loop_
_entity_poly.entity_id
_entity_poly.type
_entity_poly.pdbx_seq_one_letter_code
_entity_poly.pdbx_strand_id
1 'polypeptide(L)'
;TKVMQISQLAPRHTLESMIRALRTGNYSVVIGWMTEELTEEEHASLVEAAKVGNAVGFIMRPVRAHALPRRQHSGLKIHSNLYH
;
A
#
# COMPACT_ATOMS: atom_id res chain seq x y z
N THR A 1 3.47 14.08 12.61
CA THR A 1 2.92 12.81 12.08
C THR A 1 4.02 11.76 12.12
N LYS A 2 3.79 10.61 12.75
CA LYS A 2 4.81 9.54 12.91
C LYS A 2 4.49 8.42 11.93
N VAL A 3 5.46 8.04 11.10
CA VAL A 3 5.33 6.96 10.11
C VAL A 3 6.26 5.83 10.49
N MET A 4 5.77 4.59 10.38
CA MET A 4 6.56 3.38 10.54
C MET A 4 6.36 2.49 9.32
N GLN A 5 7.45 2.05 8.73
CA GLN A 5 7.46 1.21 7.53
C GLN A 5 8.28 -0.05 7.79
N ILE A 6 7.74 -1.19 7.38
CA ILE A 6 8.42 -2.49 7.46
C ILE A 6 8.74 -2.94 6.04
N SER A 7 10.02 -2.91 5.65
CA SER A 7 10.44 -3.02 4.24
C SER A 7 10.73 -4.47 3.77
N GLN A 8 10.76 -5.46 4.66
CA GLN A 8 11.21 -6.82 4.35
C GLN A 8 10.28 -7.91 4.90
N LEU A 9 8.98 -7.74 4.70
CA LEU A 9 8.03 -8.78 5.09
C LEU A 9 7.74 -9.71 3.91
N ALA A 10 7.92 -11.01 4.10
CA ALA A 10 7.45 -11.99 3.13
C ALA A 10 5.92 -11.86 3.00
N PRO A 11 5.34 -11.96 1.78
CA PRO A 11 3.91 -11.72 1.55
C PRO A 11 2.99 -12.51 2.49
N ARG A 12 3.38 -13.75 2.84
CA ARG A 12 2.65 -14.63 3.76
C ARG A 12 2.57 -14.10 5.20
N HIS A 13 3.53 -13.28 5.64
CA HIS A 13 3.54 -12.71 6.99
C HIS A 13 2.84 -11.35 7.07
N THR A 14 2.46 -10.76 5.93
CA THR A 14 1.89 -9.41 5.87
C THR A 14 0.55 -9.36 6.60
N LEU A 15 -0.31 -10.36 6.39
CA LEU A 15 -1.60 -10.42 7.06
C LEU A 15 -1.47 -10.47 8.58
N GLU A 16 -0.69 -11.42 9.10
CA GLU A 16 -0.48 -11.60 10.54
C GLU A 16 0.13 -10.34 11.18
N SER A 17 1.08 -9.72 10.48
CA SER A 17 1.73 -8.50 10.96
C SER A 17 0.79 -7.31 10.98
N MET A 18 -0.09 -7.19 9.98
CA MET A 18 -1.15 -6.17 9.98
C MET A 18 -2.14 -6.38 11.11
N ILE A 19 -2.60 -7.62 11.32
CA ILE A 19 -3.49 -7.97 12.43
C ILE A 19 -2.87 -7.56 13.76
N ARG A 20 -1.59 -7.91 13.99
CA ARG A 20 -0.88 -7.51 15.22
C ARG A 20 -0.77 -6.00 15.34
N ALA A 21 -0.35 -5.31 14.28
CA ALA A 21 -0.22 -3.86 14.28
C ALA A 21 -1.55 -3.18 14.62
N LEU A 22 -2.64 -3.55 13.94
CA LEU A 22 -3.98 -3.05 14.20
C LEU A 22 -4.38 -3.31 15.66
N ARG A 23 -4.24 -4.55 16.14
CA ARG A 23 -4.68 -4.93 17.49
C ARG A 23 -3.90 -4.26 18.62
N THR A 24 -2.67 -3.80 18.37
CA THR A 24 -1.86 -3.15 19.42
C THR A 24 -2.44 -1.83 19.92
N GLY A 25 -3.29 -1.16 19.13
CA GLY A 25 -3.80 0.19 19.44
C GLY A 25 -2.73 1.30 19.39
N ASN A 26 -1.50 0.97 18.99
CA ASN A 26 -0.39 1.91 18.89
C ASN A 26 -0.30 2.62 17.53
N TYR A 27 -1.15 2.22 16.59
CA TYR A 27 -1.23 2.79 15.25
C TYR A 27 -2.68 3.18 14.96
N SER A 28 -2.89 4.39 14.47
CA SER A 28 -4.22 4.83 14.02
C SER A 28 -4.54 4.30 12.62
N VAL A 29 -3.52 4.05 11.80
CA VAL A 29 -3.65 3.58 10.41
C VAL A 29 -2.57 2.54 10.11
N VAL A 30 -2.96 1.43 9.47
CA VAL A 30 -2.05 0.38 8.98
C VAL A 30 -2.31 0.16 7.50
N ILE A 31 -1.26 0.15 6.69
CA ILE A 31 -1.35 -0.04 5.23
C ILE A 31 -0.57 -1.28 4.85
N GLY A 32 -1.21 -2.21 4.12
CA GLY A 32 -0.58 -3.40 3.58
C GLY A 32 -0.67 -3.46 2.07
N TRP A 33 0.38 -3.96 1.43
CA TRP A 33 0.36 -4.27 0.00
C TRP A 33 0.13 -5.77 -0.18
N MET A 34 -0.98 -6.15 -0.79
CA MET A 34 -1.35 -7.54 -1.02
C MET A 34 -1.74 -7.73 -2.48
N THR A 35 -1.17 -8.74 -3.12
CA THR A 35 -1.49 -9.12 -4.51
C THR A 35 -2.60 -10.14 -4.59
N GLU A 36 -2.79 -10.92 -3.53
CA GLU A 36 -3.78 -11.97 -3.43
C GLU A 36 -5.09 -11.43 -2.87
N GLU A 37 -6.19 -12.08 -3.25
CA GLU A 37 -7.50 -11.79 -2.69
C GLU A 37 -7.58 -12.38 -1.28
N LEU A 38 -8.21 -11.65 -0.36
CA LEU A 38 -8.39 -12.13 1.00
C LEU A 38 -9.63 -13.00 1.07
N THR A 39 -9.57 -14.08 1.84
CA THR A 39 -10.78 -14.82 2.20
C THR A 39 -11.65 -14.00 3.15
N GLU A 40 -12.91 -14.39 3.30
CA GLU A 40 -13.84 -13.70 4.20
C GLU A 40 -13.39 -13.79 5.66
N GLU A 41 -12.78 -14.92 6.05
CA GLU A 41 -12.22 -15.14 7.38
C GLU A 41 -11.00 -14.24 7.66
N GLU A 42 -10.12 -14.08 6.67
CA GLU A 42 -8.96 -13.18 6.76
C GLU A 42 -9.41 -11.72 6.87
N HIS A 43 -10.42 -11.33 6.07
CA HIS A 43 -11.01 -10.00 6.14
C HIS A 43 -11.69 -9.74 7.49
N ALA A 44 -12.47 -10.70 8.00
CA ALA A 44 -13.11 -10.60 9.31
C ALA A 44 -12.08 -10.44 10.44
N SER A 45 -10.95 -11.17 10.36
CA SER A 45 -9.86 -11.06 11.33
C SER A 45 -9.21 -9.68 11.32
N LEU A 46 -8.99 -9.07 10.15
CA LEU A 46 -8.48 -7.70 10.03
C LEU A 46 -9.46 -6.68 10.61
N VAL A 47 -10.76 -6.85 10.36
CA VAL A 47 -11.81 -5.96 10.87
C VAL A 47 -11.91 -6.06 12.40
N GLU A 48 -11.84 -7.26 12.96
CA GLU A 48 -11.82 -7.47 14.41
C GLU A 48 -10.61 -6.80 15.05
N ALA A 49 -9.41 -7.01 14.50
CA ALA A 49 -8.19 -6.37 14.99
C ALA A 49 -8.25 -4.84 14.92
N ALA A 50 -8.76 -4.29 13.82
CA ALA A 50 -8.94 -2.84 13.64
C ALA A 50 -9.91 -2.26 14.67
N LYS A 51 -11.02 -2.94 14.95
CA LYS A 51 -11.98 -2.53 15.99
C LYS A 51 -11.34 -2.55 17.39
N VAL A 52 -10.62 -3.62 17.72
CA VAL A 52 -9.95 -3.76 19.04
C VAL A 52 -8.93 -2.65 19.25
N GLY A 53 -8.12 -2.33 18.24
CA GLY A 53 -7.12 -1.28 18.34
C GLY A 53 -7.60 0.13 18.02
N ASN A 54 -8.89 0.33 17.74
CA ASN A 54 -9.45 1.60 17.28
C ASN A 54 -8.65 2.21 16.11
N ALA A 55 -8.33 1.37 15.13
CA ALA A 55 -7.46 1.70 14.01
C ALA A 55 -8.16 1.46 12.67
N VAL A 56 -7.61 2.02 11.60
CA VAL A 56 -8.09 1.81 10.22
C VAL A 56 -7.06 1.03 9.41
N GLY A 57 -7.48 -0.04 8.75
CA GLY A 57 -6.65 -0.84 7.85
C GLY A 57 -6.93 -0.52 6.38
N PHE A 58 -5.87 -0.28 5.59
CA PHE A 58 -5.96 -0.17 4.13
C PHE A 58 -5.19 -1.31 3.46
N ILE A 59 -5.82 -1.90 2.45
CA ILE A 59 -5.21 -2.93 1.60
C ILE A 59 -5.03 -2.35 0.21
N MET A 60 -3.77 -2.19 -0.18
CA MET A 60 -3.39 -1.72 -1.49
C MET A 60 -3.18 -2.92 -2.39
N ARG A 61 -3.87 -2.93 -3.54
CA ARG A 61 -3.70 -3.92 -4.59
C ARG A 61 -3.07 -3.26 -5.81
N PRO A 62 -1.96 -3.78 -6.34
CA PRO A 62 -1.37 -3.22 -7.54
C PRO A 62 -2.32 -3.45 -8.72
N VAL A 63 -2.83 -2.36 -9.30
CA VAL A 63 -3.55 -2.43 -10.57
C VAL A 63 -2.52 -2.81 -11.63
N ARG A 64 -2.67 -3.99 -12.24
CA ARG A 64 -1.86 -4.35 -13.41
C ARG A 64 -2.19 -3.32 -14.49
N ALA A 65 -1.29 -2.36 -14.70
CA ALA A 65 -1.37 -1.52 -15.88
C ALA A 65 -1.31 -2.48 -17.07
N HIS A 66 -2.42 -2.64 -17.78
CA HIS A 66 -2.35 -3.19 -19.13
C HIS A 66 -1.23 -2.44 -19.84
N ALA A 67 -0.28 -3.19 -20.41
CA ALA A 67 0.92 -2.69 -21.04
C ALA A 67 0.63 -1.36 -21.74
N LEU A 68 1.09 -0.25 -21.15
CA LEU A 68 1.13 1.02 -21.87
C LEU A 68 1.89 0.71 -23.16
N PRO A 69 1.32 1.01 -24.35
CA PRO A 69 2.03 0.78 -25.59
C PRO A 69 3.38 1.49 -25.48
N ARG A 70 4.43 0.72 -25.75
CA ARG A 70 5.84 1.14 -25.73
C ARG A 70 5.97 2.60 -26.17
N ARG A 71 6.50 3.44 -25.27
CA ARG A 71 7.43 4.54 -25.59
C ARG A 71 6.92 5.53 -26.65
N GLN A 72 6.51 6.72 -26.21
CA GLN A 72 6.86 7.94 -26.94
C GLN A 72 8.05 8.60 -26.25
N HIS A 73 9.25 8.08 -26.50
CA HIS A 73 10.45 8.89 -26.29
C HIS A 73 10.76 9.58 -27.61
N SER A 74 10.46 10.87 -27.65
CA SER A 74 11.23 11.86 -28.40
C SER A 74 11.00 13.18 -27.70
N GLY A 75 11.99 13.60 -26.91
CA GLY A 75 11.92 14.82 -26.15
C GLY A 75 11.83 16.02 -27.08
N LEU A 76 10.67 16.68 -27.11
CA LEU A 76 10.60 18.04 -27.61
C LEU A 76 11.26 18.93 -26.55
N LYS A 77 12.57 19.14 -26.67
CA LYS A 77 13.25 20.22 -25.95
C LYS A 77 12.80 21.53 -26.57
N ILE A 78 11.91 22.25 -25.90
CA ILE A 78 11.60 23.63 -26.25
C ILE A 78 12.76 24.47 -25.75
N HIS A 79 13.65 24.88 -26.66
CA HIS A 79 14.70 25.85 -26.35
C HIS A 79 14.05 27.24 -26.29
N SER A 80 14.06 27.89 -25.12
CA SER A 80 13.65 29.29 -25.00
C SER A 80 14.84 30.20 -25.35
N ASN A 81 14.82 30.81 -26.54
CA ASN A 81 15.84 31.79 -26.93
C ASN A 81 15.39 33.22 -26.59
N LEU A 82 15.10 33.51 -25.31
CA LEU A 82 14.76 34.87 -24.89
C LEU A 82 15.65 35.35 -23.74
N TYR A 83 16.95 35.42 -24.00
CA TYR A 83 17.87 36.33 -23.33
C TYR A 83 18.95 36.75 -24.34
N HIS A 84 18.74 37.89 -24.97
CA HIS A 84 19.79 38.73 -25.55
C HIS A 84 19.42 40.18 -25.31
#